data_AF-A0A971ALW2-F1
#
_entry.id   AF-A0A971ALW2-F1
#
_cell.length_a   1.000
_cell.length_b   1.000
_cell.length_c   1.000
_cell.angle_alpha   90.00
_cell.angle_beta   90.00
_cell.angle_gamma   90.00
#
_symmetry.space_group_name_H-M   'P 1'
#
loop_
_entity.id
_entity.type
_entity.pdbx_description
1 polymer ?
#
loop_
_entity_poly.entity_id
_entity_poly.type
_entity_poly.pdbx_seq_one_letter_code
_entity_poly.pdbx_strand_id
1 'polypeptide(L)'
;MLDNMFRDKDIKRAIDDCLPGLENNPDFEWKVLREVRGEEKVKKKLSAGFILVLALVLTAVTALATYFLSARQIVQEEVLPIAIKNDEASHQEEFSNEELATIIKLAQENNIELSDSMINALEGGYGYSEQSAIMALASSEFGTYMEWTIEQQYWFSEVMVAIGWEETNNCRLPQNDEITFEQALRIVEGYIAKTYDEDLSDGDKWKYYVKYRLYAESAQSSRWFFAFEPTTPKPSRYDLILESDGTLVSCEEYQGISDSGMDIMDLYHDAYGVHNLWTPEIWVEYSKSIASAVPDNRQTWAFQHTEYILPPEGGVDQSKAEEVALAAVDLDYTTAGSVVCCMDGDTPIWKVVTYTMYPEDIGSATYSAIWLIEIDALTGEVRGQREYKAGDKENLTQWIPWSVYENLPERPEVLEN
;
A
#
# COMPACT_ATOMS: atom_id res chain seq x y z
N MET A 1 -38.81 30.64 -1.54
CA MET A 1 -39.69 30.86 -0.37
C MET A 1 -40.52 29.62 -0.03
N LEU A 2 -41.19 28.99 -1.00
CA LEU A 2 -41.88 27.69 -0.81
C LEU A 2 -40.93 26.54 -0.47
N ASP A 3 -39.72 26.52 -1.04
CA ASP A 3 -38.73 25.45 -0.87
C ASP A 3 -38.19 25.33 0.58
N ASN A 4 -37.98 26.47 1.24
CA ASN A 4 -37.57 26.50 2.66
C ASN A 4 -38.69 26.01 3.60
N MET A 5 -39.96 26.23 3.25
CA MET A 5 -41.09 25.76 4.06
C MET A 5 -41.25 24.24 4.05
N PHE A 6 -40.90 23.56 2.95
CA PHE A 6 -40.95 22.10 2.88
C PHE A 6 -39.79 21.49 3.68
N ARG A 7 -38.58 22.05 3.55
CA ARG A 7 -37.38 21.59 4.28
C ARG A 7 -37.49 21.77 5.81
N ASP A 8 -38.11 22.87 6.26
CA ASP A 8 -38.37 23.10 7.70
C ASP A 8 -39.36 22.09 8.29
N LYS A 9 -40.34 21.62 7.50
CA LYS A 9 -41.28 20.58 7.94
C LYS A 9 -40.64 19.21 8.06
N ASP A 10 -39.74 18.86 7.15
CA ASP A 10 -39.06 17.55 7.16
C ASP A 10 -38.05 17.46 8.31
N ILE A 11 -37.31 18.54 8.57
CA ILE A 11 -36.40 18.62 9.72
C ILE A 11 -37.19 18.59 11.04
N LYS A 12 -38.28 19.34 11.13
CA LYS A 12 -39.14 19.33 12.33
C LYS A 12 -39.71 17.94 12.60
N ARG A 13 -40.21 17.27 11.55
CA ARG A 13 -40.72 15.91 11.67
C ARG A 13 -39.65 14.90 12.10
N ALA A 14 -38.42 15.04 11.60
CA ALA A 14 -37.31 14.17 12.01
C ALA A 14 -36.93 14.36 13.49
N ILE A 15 -36.99 15.59 14.00
CA ILE A 15 -36.73 15.91 15.42
C ILE A 15 -37.84 15.32 16.30
N ASP A 16 -39.11 15.50 15.92
CA ASP A 16 -40.27 14.98 16.65
C ASP A 16 -40.26 13.44 16.69
N ASP A 17 -39.89 12.79 15.58
CA ASP A 17 -39.83 11.31 15.48
C ASP A 17 -38.66 10.70 16.28
N CYS A 18 -37.54 11.43 16.46
CA CYS A 18 -36.35 10.90 17.13
C CYS A 18 -36.28 11.23 18.64
N LEU A 19 -37.06 12.21 19.13
CA LEU A 19 -37.00 12.68 20.52
C LEU A 19 -38.40 12.85 21.16
N PRO A 20 -39.18 11.76 21.30
CA PRO A 20 -40.51 11.84 21.89
C PRO A 20 -40.41 12.30 23.36
N GLY A 21 -40.97 13.47 23.66
CA GLY A 21 -40.96 14.09 25.00
C GLY A 21 -40.44 15.54 25.06
N LEU A 22 -39.89 16.06 23.95
CA LEU A 22 -39.42 17.46 23.87
C LEU A 22 -40.47 18.47 23.37
N GLU A 23 -41.69 18.00 23.08
CA GLU A 23 -42.81 18.73 22.43
C GLU A 23 -43.27 20.03 23.13
N ASN A 24 -42.72 20.37 24.30
CA ASN A 24 -43.15 21.51 25.12
C ASN A 24 -42.08 22.59 25.33
N ASN A 25 -40.99 22.62 24.56
CA ASN A 25 -39.99 23.70 24.68
C ASN A 25 -39.68 24.40 23.33
N PRO A 26 -40.47 25.42 22.95
CA PRO A 26 -40.28 26.17 21.71
C PRO A 26 -38.90 26.83 21.60
N ASP A 27 -38.30 27.24 22.73
CA ASP A 27 -37.01 27.93 22.74
C ASP A 27 -35.85 26.98 22.39
N PHE A 28 -35.98 25.69 22.69
CA PHE A 28 -34.99 24.70 22.32
C PHE A 28 -35.03 24.39 20.82
N GLU A 29 -36.24 24.23 20.25
CA GLU A 29 -36.42 24.07 18.79
C GLU A 29 -35.80 25.25 18.02
N TRP A 30 -36.03 26.48 18.47
CA TRP A 30 -35.46 27.67 17.84
C TRP A 30 -33.94 27.75 17.98
N LYS A 31 -33.37 27.30 19.10
CA LYS A 31 -31.93 27.28 19.32
C LYS A 31 -31.23 26.27 18.42
N VAL A 32 -31.77 25.06 18.30
CA VAL A 32 -31.24 24.01 17.41
C VAL A 32 -31.34 24.44 15.95
N LEU A 33 -32.47 25.03 15.52
CA LEU A 33 -32.61 25.56 14.17
C LEU A 33 -31.61 26.69 13.87
N ARG A 34 -31.26 27.51 14.86
CA ARG A 34 -30.29 28.60 14.71
C ARG A 34 -28.84 28.10 14.63
N GLU A 35 -28.49 27.05 15.38
CA GLU A 35 -27.19 26.36 15.27
C GLU A 35 -27.06 25.63 13.93
N VAL A 36 -28.08 24.89 13.49
CA VAL A 36 -28.08 24.18 12.20
C VAL A 36 -28.04 25.13 11.00
N ARG A 37 -28.56 26.36 11.15
CA ARG A 37 -28.46 27.42 10.14
C ARG A 37 -27.15 28.20 10.19
N GLY A 38 -26.25 27.93 11.14
CA GLY A 38 -24.98 28.64 11.30
C GLY A 38 -25.14 30.12 11.70
N GLU A 39 -26.27 30.48 12.30
CA GLU A 39 -26.60 31.89 12.61
C GLU A 39 -25.92 32.39 13.89
N GLU A 40 -25.25 31.52 14.66
CA GLU A 40 -24.50 31.88 15.87
C GLU A 40 -22.98 31.80 15.66
N LYS A 41 -22.35 32.92 15.30
CA LYS A 41 -20.90 33.06 15.15
C LYS A 41 -20.20 33.02 16.52
N VAL A 42 -19.50 31.93 16.84
CA VAL A 42 -18.57 31.90 17.97
C VAL A 42 -17.27 32.63 17.60
N LYS A 43 -17.09 33.85 18.10
CA LYS A 43 -15.80 34.55 18.07
C LYS A 43 -14.82 33.86 19.01
N LYS A 44 -14.02 32.93 18.50
CA LYS A 44 -12.90 32.32 19.25
C LYS A 44 -11.79 33.37 19.40
N LYS A 45 -11.60 33.90 20.62
CA LYS A 45 -10.49 34.82 20.93
C LYS A 45 -9.26 33.98 21.24
N LEU A 46 -8.24 34.02 20.38
CA LEU A 46 -6.91 33.53 20.72
C LEU A 46 -6.39 34.30 21.94
N SER A 47 -6.06 33.59 23.01
CA SER A 47 -5.54 34.22 24.23
C SER A 47 -4.09 34.64 23.99
N ALA A 48 -3.70 35.84 24.43
CA ALA A 48 -2.33 36.34 24.35
C ALA A 48 -1.29 35.42 25.01
N GLY A 49 -1.72 34.49 25.88
CA GLY A 49 -0.86 33.47 26.46
C GLY A 49 -0.38 32.41 25.46
N PHE A 50 -1.17 32.11 24.41
CA PHE A 50 -0.80 31.12 23.39
C PHE A 50 0.33 31.62 22.48
N ILE A 51 0.27 32.90 22.08
CA ILE A 51 1.33 33.57 21.31
C ILE A 51 2.64 33.60 22.11
N LEU A 52 2.55 33.76 23.44
CA LEU A 52 3.73 33.88 24.31
C LEU A 52 4.42 32.52 24.54
N VAL A 53 3.69 31.41 24.55
CA VAL A 53 4.27 30.05 24.61
C VAL A 53 4.96 29.68 23.30
N LEU A 54 4.40 30.06 22.14
CA LEU A 54 5.05 29.91 20.83
C LEU A 54 6.33 30.74 20.71
N ALA A 55 6.35 31.96 21.25
CA ALA A 55 7.52 32.84 21.22
C ALA A 55 8.65 32.38 22.17
N LEU A 56 8.35 31.69 23.28
CA LEU A 56 9.35 31.29 24.28
C LEU A 56 10.20 30.08 23.87
N VAL A 57 9.78 29.29 22.88
CA VAL A 57 10.58 28.17 22.35
C VAL A 57 11.79 28.66 21.52
N LEU A 58 11.87 29.96 21.21
CA LEU A 58 12.92 30.57 20.42
C LEU A 58 13.80 31.53 21.25
N THR A 59 14.69 31.00 22.10
CA THR A 59 15.82 31.82 22.56
C THR A 59 17.14 31.05 22.65
N ALA A 60 17.98 31.25 21.63
CA ALA A 60 19.36 31.74 21.74
C ALA A 60 20.30 31.10 20.71
N VAL A 61 20.61 31.81 19.61
CA VAL A 61 21.98 31.95 19.08
C VAL A 61 22.10 33.28 18.33
N THR A 62 22.98 34.16 18.78
CA THR A 62 23.40 35.37 18.06
C THR A 62 24.75 35.14 17.38
N ALA A 63 24.76 35.09 16.05
CA ALA A 63 25.88 35.47 15.17
C ALA A 63 25.34 35.64 13.73
N LEU A 64 25.68 36.76 13.06
CA LEU A 64 25.24 37.06 11.68
C LEU A 64 25.78 36.02 10.68
N ALA A 65 24.97 35.00 10.39
CA ALA A 65 24.85 34.40 9.07
C ALA A 65 23.58 34.97 8.44
N THR A 66 23.49 35.07 7.11
CA THR A 66 22.21 35.29 6.42
C THR A 66 21.19 34.31 6.98
N TYR A 67 20.22 34.81 7.75
CA TYR A 67 19.25 33.99 8.47
C TYR A 67 18.17 33.58 7.47
N PHE A 68 18.38 32.46 6.79
CA PHE A 68 17.29 31.80 6.09
C PHE A 68 16.33 31.24 7.13
N LEU A 69 15.06 31.59 7.02
CA LEU A 69 14.00 31.01 7.85
C LEU A 69 13.77 29.56 7.42
N SER A 70 13.61 28.68 8.41
CA SER A 70 13.08 27.33 8.18
C SER A 70 11.68 27.37 7.59
N ALA A 71 11.25 26.33 6.88
CA ALA A 71 9.89 26.27 6.34
C ALA A 71 8.85 26.36 7.46
N ARG A 72 9.16 25.77 8.63
CA ARG A 72 8.36 25.91 9.84
C ARG A 72 8.19 27.37 10.28
N GLN A 73 9.27 28.14 10.30
CA GLN A 73 9.24 29.56 10.69
C GLN A 73 8.45 30.39 9.69
N ILE A 74 8.65 30.17 8.38
CA ILE A 74 7.88 30.87 7.34
C ILE A 74 6.38 30.58 7.49
N VAL A 75 6.01 29.33 7.77
CA VAL A 75 4.61 28.97 8.03
C VAL A 75 4.07 29.75 9.22
N GLN A 76 4.79 29.80 10.33
CA GLN A 76 4.31 30.42 11.56
C GLN A 76 4.27 31.96 11.52
N GLU A 77 5.29 32.58 10.94
CA GLU A 77 5.51 34.03 10.99
C GLU A 77 4.82 34.76 9.82
N GLU A 78 4.68 34.10 8.67
CA GLU A 78 4.21 34.75 7.44
C GLU A 78 2.95 34.10 6.87
N VAL A 79 2.93 32.77 6.64
CA VAL A 79 1.83 32.10 5.92
C VAL A 79 0.56 31.99 6.78
N LEU A 80 0.68 31.53 8.03
CA LEU A 80 -0.46 31.36 8.93
C LEU A 80 -1.19 32.69 9.21
N PRO A 81 -0.50 33.83 9.43
CA PRO A 81 -1.18 35.12 9.54
C PRO A 81 -1.96 35.53 8.29
N ILE A 82 -1.50 35.17 7.08
CA ILE A 82 -2.27 35.41 5.83
C ILE A 82 -3.56 34.61 5.86
N ALA A 83 -3.49 33.31 6.15
CA ALA A 83 -4.64 32.43 6.23
C ALA A 83 -5.68 32.91 7.27
N ILE A 84 -5.23 33.22 8.49
CA ILE A 84 -6.10 33.73 9.56
C ILE A 84 -6.80 35.03 9.14
N LYS A 85 -6.10 35.89 8.38
CA LYS A 85 -6.65 37.16 7.89
C LYS A 85 -7.72 36.94 6.82
N ASN A 86 -7.55 35.95 5.94
CA ASN A 86 -8.53 35.58 4.92
C ASN A 86 -9.87 35.18 5.56
N ASP A 87 -9.79 34.48 6.68
CA ASP A 87 -10.94 34.01 7.45
C ASP A 87 -11.69 35.09 8.25
N GLU A 88 -11.14 36.31 8.41
CA GLU A 88 -11.78 37.37 9.21
C GLU A 88 -13.12 37.83 8.62
N ALA A 89 -13.25 37.82 7.29
CA ALA A 89 -14.45 38.26 6.58
C ALA A 89 -15.43 37.11 6.30
N SER A 90 -14.89 35.98 5.84
CA SER A 90 -15.59 34.75 5.50
C SER A 90 -14.55 33.64 5.46
N HIS A 91 -14.88 32.44 5.94
CA HIS A 91 -13.94 31.33 5.86
C HIS A 91 -13.49 31.08 4.41
N GLN A 92 -12.19 31.07 4.18
CA GLN A 92 -11.53 30.85 2.89
C GLN A 92 -10.51 29.74 3.04
N GLU A 93 -10.70 28.65 2.29
CA GLU A 93 -9.81 27.48 2.33
C GLU A 93 -8.65 27.60 1.32
N GLU A 94 -8.56 28.71 0.60
CA GLU A 94 -7.61 28.95 -0.49
C GLU A 94 -6.89 30.29 -0.35
N PHE A 95 -5.57 30.28 -0.55
CA PHE A 95 -4.81 31.47 -0.87
C PHE A 95 -5.16 31.95 -2.27
N SER A 96 -5.38 33.26 -2.40
CA SER A 96 -5.48 33.90 -3.70
C SER A 96 -4.17 33.78 -4.50
N ASN A 97 -4.22 34.03 -5.81
CA ASN A 97 -3.02 34.00 -6.65
C ASN A 97 -1.94 35.00 -6.19
N GLU A 98 -2.34 36.17 -5.68
CA GLU A 98 -1.40 37.19 -5.16
C GLU A 98 -0.71 36.74 -3.86
N GLU A 99 -1.47 36.09 -2.96
CA GLU A 99 -0.94 35.52 -1.73
C GLU A 99 -0.04 34.33 -2.01
N LEU A 100 -0.46 33.45 -2.93
CA LEU A 100 0.37 32.34 -3.40
C LEU A 100 1.70 32.84 -4.00
N ALA A 101 1.68 33.91 -4.79
CA ALA A 101 2.89 34.53 -5.33
C ALA A 101 3.81 35.04 -4.21
N THR A 102 3.23 35.60 -3.15
CA THR A 102 3.97 36.08 -1.98
C THR A 102 4.62 34.93 -1.22
N ILE A 103 3.87 33.85 -0.98
CA ILE A 103 4.35 32.64 -0.30
C ILE A 103 5.48 31.98 -1.11
N ILE A 104 5.30 31.84 -2.44
CA ILE A 104 6.32 31.25 -3.32
C ILE A 104 7.59 32.09 -3.31
N LYS A 105 7.47 33.41 -3.37
CA LYS A 105 8.62 34.31 -3.30
C LYS A 105 9.36 34.17 -1.97
N LEU A 106 8.64 34.13 -0.85
CA LEU A 106 9.24 33.94 0.48
C LEU A 106 9.99 32.62 0.59
N ALA A 107 9.42 31.53 0.08
CA ALA A 107 10.09 30.23 0.05
C ALA A 107 11.38 30.28 -0.78
N GLN A 108 11.33 30.85 -1.99
CA GLN A 108 12.48 31.00 -2.88
C GLN A 108 13.59 31.86 -2.27
N GLU A 109 13.23 32.98 -1.62
CA GLU A 109 14.18 33.84 -0.90
C GLU A 109 14.88 33.10 0.26
N ASN A 110 14.28 32.02 0.76
CA ASN A 110 14.82 31.16 1.81
C ASN A 110 15.38 29.81 1.31
N ASN A 111 15.58 29.66 -0.01
CA ASN A 111 16.05 28.42 -0.66
C ASN A 111 15.21 27.18 -0.33
N ILE A 112 13.91 27.37 -0.12
CA ILE A 112 12.96 26.27 0.03
C ILE A 112 12.42 25.90 -1.34
N GLU A 113 12.69 24.66 -1.75
CA GLU A 113 12.14 24.09 -2.97
C GLU A 113 10.66 23.77 -2.76
N LEU A 114 9.82 24.22 -3.69
CA LEU A 114 8.37 24.04 -3.64
C LEU A 114 7.90 23.05 -4.70
N SER A 115 6.77 22.41 -4.43
CA SER A 115 6.15 21.46 -5.37
C SER A 115 5.78 22.11 -6.71
N ASP A 116 5.93 21.36 -7.80
CA ASP A 116 5.51 21.76 -9.15
C ASP A 116 4.03 22.18 -9.18
N SER A 117 3.17 21.56 -8.37
CA SER A 117 1.74 21.91 -8.29
C SER A 117 1.50 23.35 -7.84
N MET A 118 2.29 23.87 -6.89
CA MET A 118 2.16 25.26 -6.43
C MET A 118 2.65 26.24 -7.52
N ILE A 119 3.76 25.91 -8.19
CA ILE A 119 4.31 26.73 -9.27
C ILE A 119 3.34 26.80 -10.45
N ASN A 120 2.78 25.65 -10.85
CA ASN A 120 1.80 25.58 -11.94
C ASN A 120 0.51 26.35 -11.62
N ALA A 121 0.04 26.32 -10.36
CA ALA A 121 -1.13 27.10 -9.94
C ALA A 121 -0.87 28.61 -10.05
N LEU A 122 0.32 29.07 -9.63
CA LEU A 122 0.73 30.46 -9.78
C LEU A 122 0.79 30.89 -11.24
N GLU A 123 1.48 30.11 -12.10
CA GLU A 123 1.63 30.40 -13.53
C GLU A 123 0.29 30.42 -14.27
N GLY A 124 -0.66 29.58 -13.85
CA GLY A 124 -2.02 29.53 -14.37
C GLY A 124 -2.92 30.68 -13.92
N GLY A 125 -2.47 31.52 -12.97
CA GLY A 125 -3.28 32.60 -12.41
C GLY A 125 -4.33 32.14 -11.39
N TYR A 126 -4.18 30.93 -10.85
CA TYR A 126 -5.12 30.33 -9.89
C TYR A 126 -4.68 30.53 -8.43
N GLY A 127 -5.63 30.41 -7.51
CA GLY A 127 -5.35 30.26 -6.08
C GLY A 127 -4.86 28.85 -5.73
N TYR A 128 -4.61 28.59 -4.45
CA TYR A 128 -4.17 27.28 -3.97
C TYR A 128 -4.65 27.02 -2.55
N SER A 129 -4.99 25.76 -2.25
CA SER A 129 -5.44 25.35 -0.91
C SER A 129 -4.41 25.71 0.16
N GLU A 130 -4.88 26.34 1.24
CA GLU A 130 -4.01 26.77 2.34
C GLU A 130 -3.33 25.56 3.01
N GLN A 131 -4.12 24.52 3.27
CA GLN A 131 -3.65 23.24 3.78
C GLN A 131 -2.53 22.65 2.90
N SER A 132 -2.74 22.64 1.57
CA SER A 132 -1.79 22.06 0.62
C SER A 132 -0.50 22.88 0.52
N ALA A 133 -0.60 24.22 0.54
CA ALA A 133 0.58 25.08 0.54
C ALA A 133 1.42 24.91 1.82
N ILE A 134 0.77 24.86 3.00
CA ILE A 134 1.45 24.65 4.28
C ILE A 134 2.08 23.25 4.34
N MET A 135 1.38 22.22 3.84
CA MET A 135 1.92 20.86 3.76
C MET A 135 3.15 20.80 2.85
N ALA A 136 3.11 21.45 1.69
CA ALA A 136 4.24 21.50 0.76
C ALA A 136 5.46 22.18 1.38
N LEU A 137 5.26 23.31 2.08
CA LEU A 137 6.31 23.98 2.84
C LEU A 137 6.89 23.05 3.91
N ALA A 138 6.06 22.47 4.77
CA ALA A 138 6.54 21.58 5.83
C ALA A 138 7.27 20.35 5.27
N SER A 139 6.77 19.77 4.17
CA SER A 139 7.37 18.59 3.54
C SER A 139 8.73 18.85 2.89
N SER A 140 9.02 20.10 2.49
CA SER A 140 10.33 20.49 1.95
C SER A 140 11.47 20.34 2.98
N GLU A 141 11.14 20.43 4.27
CA GLU A 141 12.11 20.35 5.36
C GLU A 141 12.03 19.00 6.10
N PHE A 142 10.81 18.48 6.29
CA PHE A 142 10.58 17.32 7.15
C PHE A 142 10.46 16.00 6.38
N GLY A 143 10.46 16.04 5.04
CA GLY A 143 10.17 14.88 4.21
C GLY A 143 8.67 14.60 4.12
N THR A 144 8.31 13.38 3.74
CA THR A 144 6.91 12.97 3.64
C THR A 144 6.26 12.92 5.02
N TYR A 145 4.94 13.18 5.11
CA TYR A 145 4.23 13.24 6.39
C TYR A 145 4.42 12.00 7.28
N MET A 146 4.66 10.82 6.68
CA MET A 146 4.90 9.59 7.45
C MET A 146 6.25 9.59 8.18
N GLU A 147 7.24 10.31 7.66
CA GLU A 147 8.60 10.42 8.21
C GLU A 147 8.68 11.46 9.33
N TRP A 148 7.62 12.24 9.55
CA TRP A 148 7.61 13.30 10.54
C TRP A 148 7.63 12.75 11.96
N THR A 149 8.42 13.40 12.81
CA THR A 149 8.38 13.21 14.26
C THR A 149 7.01 13.55 14.83
N ILE A 150 6.68 13.04 16.03
CA ILE A 150 5.41 13.35 16.70
C ILE A 150 5.27 14.85 17.00
N GLU A 151 6.38 15.55 17.23
CA GLU A 151 6.42 17.01 17.43
C GLU A 151 6.07 17.78 16.16
N GLN A 152 6.55 17.33 15.01
CA GLN A 152 6.22 17.91 13.71
C GLN A 152 4.74 17.65 13.36
N GLN A 153 4.26 16.42 13.58
CA GLN A 153 2.85 16.07 13.38
C GLN A 153 1.93 16.89 14.30
N TYR A 154 2.29 17.02 15.58
CA TYR A 154 1.56 17.85 16.55
C TYR A 154 1.50 19.31 16.12
N TRP A 155 2.66 19.88 15.76
CA TRP A 155 2.75 21.26 15.29
C TRP A 155 1.88 21.51 14.06
N PHE A 156 1.93 20.62 13.08
CA PHE A 156 1.15 20.78 11.86
C PHE A 156 -0.35 20.70 12.13
N SER A 157 -0.80 19.77 12.98
CA SER A 157 -2.22 19.69 13.38
C SER A 157 -2.67 20.94 14.15
N GLU A 158 -1.81 21.56 14.98
CA GLU A 158 -2.11 22.89 15.56
C GLU A 158 -2.30 23.97 14.48
N VAL A 159 -1.49 23.95 13.42
CA VAL A 159 -1.64 24.89 12.29
C VAL A 159 -2.94 24.62 11.53
N MET A 160 -3.30 23.34 11.31
CA MET A 160 -4.57 22.97 10.67
C MET A 160 -5.79 23.43 11.49
N VAL A 161 -5.72 23.34 12.82
CA VAL A 161 -6.76 23.89 13.70
C VAL A 161 -6.83 25.41 13.62
N ALA A 162 -5.68 26.09 13.52
CA ALA A 162 -5.61 27.54 13.49
C ALA A 162 -6.23 28.14 12.21
N ILE A 163 -6.13 27.45 11.07
CA ILE A 163 -6.76 27.82 9.80
C ILE A 163 -8.19 27.26 9.66
N GLY A 164 -8.74 26.64 10.71
CA GLY A 164 -10.11 26.11 10.69
C GLY A 164 -10.31 24.81 9.89
N TRP A 165 -9.23 24.20 9.37
CA TRP A 165 -9.29 22.94 8.63
C TRP A 165 -9.63 21.74 9.55
N GLU A 166 -9.11 21.75 10.78
CA GLU A 166 -9.47 20.78 11.81
C GLU A 166 -10.21 21.48 12.97
N GLU A 167 -11.24 20.83 13.52
CA GLU A 167 -11.93 21.38 14.69
C GLU A 167 -11.08 21.29 15.97
N THR A 168 -10.30 20.21 16.08
CA THR A 168 -9.42 19.91 17.20
C THR A 168 -8.15 19.22 16.71
N ASN A 169 -7.04 19.45 17.43
CA ASN A 169 -5.82 18.72 17.18
C ASN A 169 -6.01 17.31 17.73
N ASN A 170 -5.75 16.27 16.95
CA ASN A 170 -5.78 14.87 17.40
C ASN A 170 -4.39 14.30 17.69
N CYS A 171 -3.34 14.93 17.16
CA CYS A 171 -1.95 14.60 17.49
C CYS A 171 -1.63 15.04 18.92
N ARG A 172 -0.82 14.26 19.63
CA ARG A 172 -0.52 14.49 21.05
C ARG A 172 0.98 14.43 21.27
N LEU A 173 1.42 15.04 22.37
CA LEU A 173 2.75 14.88 22.91
C LEU A 173 2.64 14.20 24.28
N PRO A 174 3.52 13.24 24.60
CA PRO A 174 3.48 12.54 25.88
C PRO A 174 3.51 13.51 27.06
N GLN A 175 2.65 13.28 28.04
CA GLN A 175 2.64 14.02 29.31
C GLN A 175 3.49 13.30 30.38
N ASN A 176 3.73 13.96 31.51
CA ASN A 176 4.71 13.52 32.52
C ASN A 176 4.47 12.10 33.09
N ASP A 177 3.24 11.60 33.05
CA ASP A 177 2.82 10.28 33.53
C ASP A 177 2.72 9.22 32.40
N GLU A 178 2.88 9.64 31.15
CA GLU A 178 2.85 8.78 29.97
C GLU A 178 4.27 8.39 29.56
N ILE A 179 4.40 7.26 28.86
CA ILE A 179 5.71 6.81 28.36
C ILE A 179 6.23 7.75 27.27
N THR A 180 7.56 7.92 27.21
CA THR A 180 8.21 8.66 26.12
C THR A 180 8.26 7.83 24.84
N PHE A 181 8.55 8.49 23.71
CA PHE A 181 8.81 7.82 22.43
C PHE A 181 9.86 6.71 22.56
N GLU A 182 10.99 6.98 23.22
CA GLU A 182 12.09 6.00 23.37
C GLU A 182 11.71 4.82 24.26
N GLN A 183 10.77 5.01 25.20
CA GLN A 183 10.23 3.93 26.01
C GLN A 183 9.26 3.09 25.19
N ALA A 184 8.36 3.71 24.44
CA ALA A 184 7.42 3.03 23.55
C ALA A 184 8.15 2.21 22.47
N LEU A 185 9.15 2.80 21.82
CA LEU A 185 9.98 2.13 20.81
C LEU A 185 10.67 0.89 21.39
N ARG A 186 11.32 1.01 22.56
CA ARG A 186 11.97 -0.13 23.24
C ARG A 186 11.00 -1.26 23.62
N ILE A 187 9.76 -0.93 24.00
CA ILE A 187 8.73 -1.94 24.29
C ILE A 187 8.39 -2.71 23.01
N VAL A 188 8.21 -2.00 21.90
CA VAL A 188 7.88 -2.60 20.60
C VAL A 188 9.02 -3.47 20.06
N GLU A 189 10.24 -2.94 20.01
CA GLU A 189 11.42 -3.68 19.57
C GLU A 189 11.62 -4.93 20.43
N GLY A 190 11.49 -4.81 21.76
CA GLY A 190 11.62 -5.94 22.67
C GLY A 190 10.51 -6.99 22.50
N TYR A 191 9.29 -6.57 22.16
CA TYR A 191 8.20 -7.49 21.85
C TYR A 191 8.46 -8.27 20.56
N ILE A 192 8.86 -7.58 19.50
CA ILE A 192 9.10 -8.19 18.18
C ILE A 192 10.31 -9.13 18.23
N ALA A 193 11.42 -8.71 18.84
CA ALA A 193 12.58 -9.58 19.03
C ALA A 193 12.24 -10.85 19.81
N LYS A 194 11.38 -10.75 20.83
CA LYS A 194 10.96 -11.92 21.63
C LYS A 194 9.97 -12.84 20.91
N THR A 195 9.08 -12.28 20.10
CA THR A 195 7.94 -13.01 19.51
C THR A 195 8.26 -13.58 18.14
N TYR A 196 9.01 -12.83 17.33
CA TYR A 196 9.31 -13.14 15.93
C TYR A 196 10.80 -13.35 15.66
N ASP A 197 11.67 -13.22 16.67
CA ASP A 197 13.15 -13.31 16.53
C ASP A 197 13.72 -12.29 15.53
N GLU A 198 13.07 -11.13 15.43
CA GLU A 198 13.42 -10.05 14.51
C GLU A 198 14.05 -8.86 15.24
N ASP A 199 15.18 -8.38 14.72
CA ASP A 199 15.86 -7.18 15.21
C ASP A 199 15.42 -5.97 14.37
N LEU A 200 14.52 -5.16 14.96
CA LEU A 200 13.99 -3.95 14.33
C LEU A 200 14.93 -2.73 14.45
N SER A 201 16.05 -2.86 15.17
CA SER A 201 17.00 -1.74 15.37
C SER A 201 17.93 -1.53 14.17
N ASP A 202 17.96 -2.47 13.22
CA ASP A 202 18.70 -2.36 11.97
C ASP A 202 17.99 -1.42 10.98
N GLY A 203 18.44 -0.16 10.96
CA GLY A 203 17.90 0.88 10.06
C GLY A 203 18.17 0.68 8.57
N ASP A 204 19.07 -0.23 8.19
CA ASP A 204 19.26 -0.62 6.79
C ASP A 204 18.20 -1.65 6.35
N LYS A 205 17.73 -2.47 7.30
CA LYS A 205 16.68 -3.48 7.09
C LYS A 205 15.27 -2.93 7.31
N TRP A 206 15.09 -1.99 8.22
CA TRP A 206 13.79 -1.52 8.67
C TRP A 206 13.67 0.00 8.62
N LYS A 207 12.53 0.46 8.10
CA LYS A 207 12.03 1.80 8.34
C LYS A 207 10.88 1.70 9.31
N TYR A 208 10.68 2.73 10.12
CA TYR A 208 9.48 2.81 10.93
C TYR A 208 8.84 4.19 10.83
N TYR A 209 7.52 4.20 11.00
CA TYR A 209 6.72 5.40 11.15
C TYR A 209 6.00 5.34 12.48
N VAL A 210 5.90 6.50 13.13
CA VAL A 210 5.30 6.60 14.46
C VAL A 210 4.21 7.67 14.48
N LYS A 211 3.14 7.40 15.22
CA LYS A 211 2.09 8.38 15.52
C LYS A 211 1.73 8.30 16.99
N TYR A 212 1.43 9.45 17.60
CA TYR A 212 0.85 9.51 18.94
C TYR A 212 -0.38 10.43 18.90
N ARG A 213 -1.58 9.85 19.01
CA ARG A 213 -2.84 10.57 18.76
C ARG A 213 -4.05 9.96 19.45
N LEU A 214 -5.13 10.74 19.50
CA LEU A 214 -6.48 10.23 19.74
C LEU A 214 -7.01 9.57 18.45
N TYR A 215 -7.54 8.35 18.58
CA TYR A 215 -8.10 7.59 17.44
C TYR A 215 -9.62 7.74 17.27
N ALA A 216 -10.28 8.32 18.28
CA ALA A 216 -11.67 8.74 18.22
C ALA A 216 -11.83 9.97 19.12
N GLU A 217 -12.77 10.86 18.79
CA GLU A 217 -13.07 12.03 19.64
C GLU A 217 -13.54 11.62 21.04
N SER A 218 -14.12 10.43 21.17
CA SER A 218 -14.54 9.84 22.44
C SER A 218 -13.45 9.04 23.15
N ALA A 219 -12.24 8.92 22.57
CA ALA A 219 -11.14 8.17 23.16
C ALA A 219 -10.66 8.86 24.45
N GLN A 220 -10.52 8.08 25.51
CA GLN A 220 -10.09 8.59 26.82
C GLN A 220 -8.58 8.78 26.93
N SER A 221 -7.81 8.09 26.09
CA SER A 221 -6.34 8.10 26.10
C SER A 221 -5.78 8.17 24.68
N SER A 222 -4.61 8.78 24.56
CA SER A 222 -3.82 8.77 23.33
C SER A 222 -3.13 7.42 23.18
N ARG A 223 -2.91 6.99 21.94
CA ARG A 223 -2.22 5.74 21.65
C ARG A 223 -1.03 5.96 20.76
N TRP A 224 0.01 5.17 21.02
CA TRP A 224 1.13 5.01 20.13
C TRP A 224 0.75 4.04 19.02
N PHE A 225 1.11 4.39 17.79
CA PHE A 225 1.10 3.50 16.66
C PHE A 225 2.47 3.48 16.03
N PHE A 226 2.98 2.27 15.81
CA PHE A 226 4.21 2.03 15.08
C PHE A 226 3.90 1.15 13.87
N ALA A 227 4.42 1.53 12.71
CA ALA A 227 4.46 0.68 11.53
C ALA A 227 5.92 0.46 11.16
N PHE A 228 6.39 -0.79 11.19
CA PHE A 228 7.73 -1.21 10.79
C PHE A 228 7.66 -1.83 9.40
N GLU A 229 8.24 -1.15 8.42
CA GLU A 229 8.30 -1.59 7.04
C GLU A 229 9.70 -2.08 6.69
N PRO A 230 9.83 -3.30 6.15
CA PRO A 230 11.11 -3.79 5.70
C PRO A 230 11.54 -3.07 4.42
N THR A 231 12.85 -2.88 4.24
CA THR A 231 13.43 -2.28 3.03
C THR A 231 13.47 -3.26 1.85
N THR A 232 13.16 -4.53 2.09
CA THR A 232 13.06 -5.58 1.07
C THR A 232 11.73 -6.33 1.21
N PRO A 233 11.21 -6.98 0.14
CA PRO A 233 9.90 -7.63 0.20
C PRO A 233 9.81 -8.89 1.09
N LYS A 234 10.95 -9.44 1.52
CA LYS A 234 11.02 -10.76 2.16
C LYS A 234 10.61 -10.76 3.64
N PRO A 235 11.11 -9.85 4.52
CA PRO A 235 10.67 -9.83 5.91
C PRO A 235 9.19 -9.42 6.04
N SER A 236 8.54 -9.84 7.11
CA SER A 236 7.18 -9.38 7.45
C SER A 236 7.17 -7.89 7.80
N ARG A 237 6.09 -7.18 7.50
CA ARG A 237 5.79 -5.87 8.08
C ARG A 237 5.05 -6.04 9.41
N TYR A 238 5.26 -5.11 10.34
CA TYR A 238 4.58 -5.12 11.64
C TYR A 238 3.89 -3.80 11.95
N ASP A 239 2.61 -3.85 12.32
CA ASP A 239 1.87 -2.70 12.85
C ASP A 239 1.52 -2.96 14.31
N LEU A 240 1.88 -2.04 15.21
CA LEU A 240 1.70 -2.19 16.65
C LEU A 240 1.00 -0.98 17.25
N ILE A 241 0.13 -1.24 18.23
CA ILE A 241 -0.57 -0.21 19.00
C ILE A 241 -0.26 -0.38 20.48
N LEU A 242 0.12 0.71 21.15
CA LEU A 242 0.33 0.77 22.59
C LEU A 242 -0.56 1.84 23.21
N GLU A 243 -1.05 1.57 24.41
CA GLU A 243 -1.61 2.60 25.28
C GLU A 243 -0.49 3.55 25.76
N SER A 244 -0.89 4.71 26.28
CA SER A 244 0.04 5.73 26.81
C SER A 244 0.86 5.26 28.02
N ASP A 245 0.48 4.17 28.68
CA ASP A 245 1.23 3.54 29.78
C ASP A 245 2.21 2.44 29.34
N GLY A 246 2.22 2.10 28.04
CA GLY A 246 3.09 1.07 27.45
C GLY A 246 2.47 -0.31 27.35
N THR A 247 1.19 -0.45 27.70
CA THR A 247 0.45 -1.69 27.46
C THR A 247 0.28 -1.93 25.96
N LEU A 248 0.78 -3.06 25.45
CA LEU A 248 0.55 -3.46 24.06
C LEU A 248 -0.92 -3.85 23.87
N VAL A 249 -1.59 -3.15 22.95
CA VAL A 249 -3.01 -3.37 22.61
C VAL A 249 -3.13 -4.39 21.49
N SER A 250 -2.34 -4.23 20.43
CA SER A 250 -2.34 -5.12 19.28
C SER A 250 -0.97 -5.14 18.59
N CYS A 251 -0.70 -6.25 17.93
CA CYS A 251 0.38 -6.42 16.96
C CYS A 251 -0.20 -7.19 15.78
N GLU A 252 -0.16 -6.58 14.61
CA GLU A 252 -0.54 -7.19 13.34
C GLU A 252 0.73 -7.45 12.53
N GLU A 253 0.92 -8.71 12.14
CA GLU A 253 1.99 -9.13 11.23
C GLU A 253 1.41 -9.27 9.82
N TYR A 254 2.08 -8.64 8.87
CA TYR A 254 1.82 -8.76 7.45
C TYR A 254 2.97 -9.55 6.85
N GLN A 255 2.73 -10.83 6.60
CA GLN A 255 3.74 -11.75 6.07
C GLN A 255 4.40 -11.17 4.81
N GLY A 256 5.73 -11.16 4.80
CA GLY A 256 6.51 -10.81 3.61
C GLY A 256 6.48 -11.93 2.58
N ILE A 257 7.30 -11.81 1.53
CA ILE A 257 7.49 -12.91 0.58
C ILE A 257 8.10 -14.09 1.32
N SER A 258 7.28 -15.12 1.50
CA SER A 258 7.66 -16.40 2.07
C SER A 258 8.69 -17.10 1.19
N ASP A 259 9.59 -17.86 1.82
CA ASP A 259 10.45 -18.80 1.10
C ASP A 259 9.68 -20.05 0.64
N SER A 260 8.40 -20.20 0.98
CA SER A 260 7.53 -21.30 0.52
C SER A 260 7.41 -21.29 -1.00
N GLY A 261 7.73 -22.41 -1.63
CA GLY A 261 7.49 -22.61 -3.06
C GLY A 261 6.00 -22.53 -3.42
N MET A 262 5.10 -22.89 -2.49
CA MET A 262 3.66 -22.78 -2.65
C MET A 262 3.19 -21.33 -2.63
N ASP A 263 3.69 -20.51 -1.71
CA ASP A 263 3.29 -19.11 -1.62
C ASP A 263 3.77 -18.32 -2.86
N ILE A 264 4.97 -18.63 -3.35
CA ILE A 264 5.48 -18.07 -4.61
C ILE A 264 4.63 -18.55 -5.80
N MET A 265 4.18 -19.81 -5.81
CA MET A 265 3.28 -20.32 -6.85
C MET A 265 1.92 -19.63 -6.83
N ASP A 266 1.32 -19.46 -5.66
CA ASP A 266 0.02 -18.83 -5.46
C ASP A 266 0.07 -17.35 -5.89
N LEU A 267 1.17 -16.64 -5.59
CA LEU A 267 1.39 -15.27 -6.06
C LEU A 267 1.34 -15.16 -7.59
N TYR A 268 2.01 -16.06 -8.30
CA TYR A 268 2.00 -16.07 -9.76
C TYR A 268 0.66 -16.55 -10.33
N HIS A 269 -0.01 -17.48 -9.65
CA HIS A 269 -1.35 -17.92 -10.01
C HIS A 269 -2.36 -16.78 -9.93
N ASP A 270 -2.30 -15.98 -8.87
CA ASP A 270 -3.19 -14.83 -8.69
C ASP A 270 -2.92 -13.73 -9.71
N ALA A 271 -1.65 -13.51 -10.08
CA ALA A 271 -1.26 -12.50 -11.05
C ALA A 271 -1.55 -12.90 -12.51
N TYR A 272 -1.33 -14.17 -12.87
CA TYR A 272 -1.29 -14.63 -14.27
C TYR A 272 -2.27 -15.77 -14.59
N GLY A 273 -3.00 -16.27 -13.61
CA GLY A 273 -3.94 -17.38 -13.73
C GLY A 273 -3.28 -18.76 -13.64
N VAL A 274 -4.01 -19.79 -14.06
CA VAL A 274 -3.53 -21.19 -14.09
C VAL A 274 -2.32 -21.38 -15.03
N HIS A 275 -1.40 -22.30 -14.67
CA HIS A 275 -0.13 -22.57 -15.37
C HIS A 275 -0.21 -22.73 -16.90
N ASN A 276 -1.33 -23.28 -17.41
CA ASN A 276 -1.52 -23.48 -18.85
C ASN A 276 -1.73 -22.18 -19.64
N LEU A 277 -1.91 -21.05 -18.94
CA LEU A 277 -2.04 -19.72 -19.53
C LEU A 277 -0.73 -18.92 -19.48
N TRP A 278 0.31 -19.44 -18.81
CA TRP A 278 1.56 -18.73 -18.63
C TRP A 278 2.38 -18.75 -19.92
N THR A 279 2.91 -17.59 -20.30
CA THR A 279 3.83 -17.45 -21.42
C THR A 279 5.26 -17.88 -21.02
N PRO A 280 6.17 -18.14 -21.97
CA PRO A 280 7.56 -18.44 -21.65
C PRO A 280 8.23 -17.39 -20.77
N GLU A 281 7.90 -16.10 -20.94
CA GLU A 281 8.42 -15.01 -20.10
C GLU A 281 8.01 -15.16 -18.64
N ILE A 282 6.74 -15.50 -18.39
CA ILE A 282 6.21 -15.71 -17.03
C ILE A 282 6.89 -16.91 -16.38
N TRP A 283 7.07 -18.01 -17.12
CA TRP A 283 7.79 -19.20 -16.62
C TRP A 283 9.25 -18.88 -16.25
N VAL A 284 9.94 -18.05 -17.04
CA VAL A 284 11.31 -17.61 -16.74
C VAL A 284 11.37 -16.75 -15.48
N GLU A 285 10.40 -15.85 -15.29
CA GLU A 285 10.33 -15.01 -14.08
C GLU A 285 10.02 -15.84 -12.84
N TYR A 286 9.07 -16.77 -12.96
CA TYR A 286 8.73 -17.74 -11.93
C TYR A 286 9.94 -18.60 -11.53
N SER A 287 10.70 -19.13 -12.50
CA SER A 287 11.91 -19.93 -12.27
C SER A 287 12.92 -19.22 -11.39
N LYS A 288 13.15 -17.92 -11.63
CA LYS A 288 14.06 -17.09 -10.82
C LYS A 288 13.54 -16.94 -9.39
N SER A 289 12.23 -16.80 -9.22
CA SER A 289 11.59 -16.61 -7.92
C SER A 289 11.62 -17.88 -7.08
N ILE A 290 11.32 -19.03 -7.69
CA ILE A 290 11.27 -20.32 -6.99
C ILE A 290 12.65 -20.96 -6.77
N ALA A 291 13.71 -20.51 -7.45
CA ALA A 291 15.05 -21.09 -7.36
C ALA A 291 15.59 -21.16 -5.91
N SER A 292 15.33 -20.14 -5.09
CA SER A 292 15.76 -20.08 -3.68
C SER A 292 14.69 -20.51 -2.67
N ALA A 293 13.52 -20.97 -3.15
CA ALA A 293 12.42 -21.35 -2.29
C ALA A 293 12.69 -22.68 -1.55
N VAL A 294 12.07 -22.86 -0.39
CA VAL A 294 11.90 -24.14 0.28
C VAL A 294 10.73 -24.86 -0.40
N PRO A 295 10.97 -26.04 -1.03
CA PRO A 295 9.89 -26.75 -1.71
C PRO A 295 8.97 -27.45 -0.70
N ASP A 296 7.72 -27.01 -0.63
CA ASP A 296 6.70 -27.56 0.29
C ASP A 296 6.17 -28.94 -0.15
N ASN A 297 6.25 -29.27 -1.44
CA ASN A 297 5.72 -30.51 -1.97
C ASN A 297 6.45 -30.93 -3.27
N ARG A 298 6.04 -32.06 -3.86
CA ARG A 298 6.67 -32.60 -5.08
C ARG A 298 6.54 -31.64 -6.27
N GLN A 299 5.50 -30.82 -6.33
CA GLN A 299 5.28 -29.87 -7.41
C GLN A 299 6.26 -28.70 -7.33
N THR A 300 6.34 -28.04 -6.16
CA THR A 300 7.27 -26.93 -5.95
C THR A 300 8.72 -27.38 -6.07
N TRP A 301 9.04 -28.61 -5.61
CA TRP A 301 10.34 -29.23 -5.86
C TRP A 301 10.64 -29.39 -7.34
N ALA A 302 9.70 -29.93 -8.12
CA ALA A 302 9.90 -30.15 -9.56
C ALA A 302 10.08 -28.85 -10.33
N PHE A 303 9.30 -27.82 -9.99
CA PHE A 303 9.44 -26.50 -10.60
C PHE A 303 10.77 -25.83 -10.24
N GLN A 304 11.25 -25.98 -9.00
CA GLN A 304 12.57 -25.50 -8.59
C GLN A 304 13.71 -26.21 -9.34
N HIS A 305 13.53 -27.48 -9.71
CA HIS A 305 14.52 -28.28 -10.44
C HIS A 305 14.33 -28.24 -11.96
N THR A 306 13.44 -27.37 -12.45
CA THR A 306 13.23 -27.12 -13.88
C THR A 306 13.73 -25.72 -14.21
N GLU A 307 14.76 -25.63 -15.04
CA GLU A 307 15.24 -24.34 -15.55
C GLU A 307 14.38 -23.92 -16.74
N TYR A 308 13.46 -22.99 -16.50
CA TYR A 308 12.61 -22.41 -17.54
C TYR A 308 13.37 -21.32 -18.29
N ILE A 309 13.27 -21.34 -19.62
CA ILE A 309 14.03 -20.45 -20.49
C ILE A 309 13.12 -19.79 -21.52
N LEU A 310 13.57 -18.69 -22.11
CA LEU A 310 13.04 -18.24 -23.39
C LEU A 310 13.56 -19.15 -24.50
N PRO A 311 12.82 -19.31 -25.62
CA PRO A 311 13.31 -20.07 -26.75
C PRO A 311 14.69 -19.58 -27.21
N PRO A 312 15.63 -20.50 -27.50
CA PRO A 312 16.97 -20.13 -27.95
C PRO A 312 16.94 -19.29 -29.23
N GLU A 313 17.86 -18.34 -29.36
CA GLU A 313 18.00 -17.56 -30.59
C GLU A 313 18.33 -18.47 -31.79
N GLY A 314 17.57 -18.35 -32.87
CA GLY A 314 17.70 -19.21 -34.06
C GLY A 314 17.12 -20.62 -33.90
N GLY A 315 16.52 -20.94 -32.75
CA GLY A 315 15.77 -22.16 -32.52
C GLY A 315 14.34 -22.11 -33.08
N VAL A 316 13.60 -23.17 -32.77
CA VAL A 316 12.17 -23.32 -33.08
C VAL A 316 11.37 -22.42 -32.15
N ASP A 317 10.55 -21.53 -32.72
CA ASP A 317 9.61 -20.71 -31.94
C ASP A 317 8.40 -21.52 -31.45
N GLN A 318 7.61 -20.91 -30.56
CA GLN A 318 6.46 -21.58 -29.95
C GLN A 318 5.45 -22.08 -31.00
N SER A 319 5.08 -21.25 -31.98
CA SER A 319 4.10 -21.63 -33.01
C SER A 319 4.60 -22.81 -33.84
N LYS A 320 5.89 -22.84 -34.16
CA LYS A 320 6.50 -23.97 -34.87
C LYS A 320 6.56 -25.23 -34.01
N ALA A 321 6.82 -25.11 -32.71
CA ALA A 321 6.77 -26.23 -31.78
C ALA A 321 5.35 -26.82 -31.68
N GLU A 322 4.32 -25.97 -31.66
CA GLU A 322 2.91 -26.40 -31.70
C GLU A 322 2.58 -27.16 -33.00
N GLU A 323 3.03 -26.65 -34.15
CA GLU A 323 2.86 -27.36 -35.43
C GLU A 323 3.54 -28.74 -35.43
N VAL A 324 4.77 -28.81 -34.93
CA VAL A 324 5.52 -30.08 -34.82
C VAL A 324 4.79 -31.05 -33.89
N ALA A 325 4.28 -30.57 -32.75
CA ALA A 325 3.53 -31.40 -31.81
C ALA A 325 2.24 -31.95 -32.42
N LEU A 326 1.48 -31.11 -33.14
CA LEU A 326 0.26 -31.53 -33.82
C LEU A 326 0.55 -32.55 -34.91
N ALA A 327 1.61 -32.35 -35.69
CA ALA A 327 2.06 -33.29 -36.71
C ALA A 327 2.58 -34.61 -36.12
N ALA A 328 3.15 -34.59 -34.91
CA ALA A 328 3.61 -35.79 -34.22
C ALA A 328 2.45 -36.64 -33.70
N VAL A 329 1.38 -36.00 -33.22
CA VAL A 329 0.17 -36.70 -32.78
C VAL A 329 -0.61 -37.25 -33.97
N ASP A 330 -0.72 -36.49 -35.07
CA ASP A 330 -1.36 -36.90 -36.34
C ASP A 330 -2.78 -37.46 -36.15
N LEU A 331 -3.59 -36.80 -35.31
CA LEU A 331 -4.99 -37.13 -35.08
C LEU A 331 -5.88 -35.93 -35.40
N ASP A 332 -6.95 -36.19 -36.16
CA ASP A 332 -8.03 -35.23 -36.37
C ASP A 332 -8.58 -34.72 -35.03
N TYR A 333 -9.07 -33.47 -35.01
CA TYR A 333 -9.63 -32.81 -33.83
C TYR A 333 -8.65 -32.63 -32.66
N THR A 334 -7.35 -32.62 -32.95
CA THR A 334 -6.31 -32.30 -31.97
C THR A 334 -5.96 -30.82 -32.01
N THR A 335 -5.87 -30.19 -30.84
CA THR A 335 -5.46 -28.79 -30.68
C THR A 335 -4.29 -28.69 -29.71
N ALA A 336 -3.38 -27.73 -29.95
CA ALA A 336 -2.33 -27.39 -29.00
C ALA A 336 -2.94 -26.72 -27.75
N GLY A 337 -2.33 -27.02 -26.60
CA GLY A 337 -2.72 -26.59 -25.27
C GLY A 337 -1.66 -25.67 -24.68
N SER A 338 -1.12 -26.05 -23.51
CA SER A 338 -0.01 -25.33 -22.91
C SER A 338 1.31 -25.66 -23.58
N VAL A 339 2.17 -24.65 -23.67
CA VAL A 339 3.53 -24.79 -24.19
C VAL A 339 4.50 -24.13 -23.22
N VAL A 340 5.60 -24.82 -22.87
CA VAL A 340 6.66 -24.25 -22.03
C VAL A 340 8.03 -24.63 -22.56
N CYS A 341 8.99 -23.70 -22.51
CA CYS A 341 10.38 -23.95 -22.86
C CYS A 341 11.24 -24.08 -21.59
N CYS A 342 12.02 -25.15 -21.50
CA CYS A 342 12.87 -25.43 -20.36
C CYS A 342 14.10 -26.25 -20.77
N MET A 343 15.07 -26.36 -19.86
CA MET A 343 16.24 -27.21 -20.03
C MET A 343 15.97 -28.64 -19.54
N ASP A 344 16.36 -29.62 -20.34
CA ASP A 344 16.54 -31.01 -19.95
C ASP A 344 18.03 -31.35 -20.00
N GLY A 345 18.70 -31.25 -18.85
CA GLY A 345 20.17 -31.23 -18.79
C GLY A 345 20.72 -30.03 -19.58
N ASP A 346 21.60 -30.29 -20.55
CA ASP A 346 22.17 -29.25 -21.42
C ASP A 346 21.33 -28.99 -22.69
N THR A 347 20.16 -29.62 -22.82
CA THR A 347 19.33 -29.55 -24.04
C THR A 347 18.09 -28.68 -23.81
N PRO A 348 17.92 -27.56 -24.55
CA PRO A 348 16.70 -26.79 -24.49
C PRO A 348 15.56 -27.56 -25.19
N ILE A 349 14.41 -27.66 -24.54
CA ILE A 349 13.25 -28.36 -25.06
C ILE A 349 11.99 -27.52 -24.98
N TRP A 350 11.05 -27.81 -25.87
CA TRP A 350 9.65 -27.46 -25.75
C TRP A 350 8.87 -28.63 -25.16
N LYS A 351 8.08 -28.34 -24.13
CA LYS A 351 7.00 -29.19 -23.65
C LYS A 351 5.70 -28.68 -24.24
N VAL A 352 5.08 -29.49 -25.09
CA VAL A 352 3.79 -29.16 -25.71
C VAL A 352 2.74 -30.15 -25.24
N VAL A 353 1.64 -29.62 -24.70
CA VAL A 353 0.43 -30.39 -24.42
C VAL A 353 -0.49 -30.27 -25.61
N THR A 354 -1.07 -31.37 -26.06
CA THR A 354 -2.17 -31.32 -27.03
C THR A 354 -3.38 -32.10 -26.51
N TYR A 355 -4.54 -31.69 -27.00
CA TYR A 355 -5.83 -32.22 -26.60
C TYR A 355 -6.56 -32.73 -27.83
N THR A 356 -6.92 -34.02 -27.82
CA THR A 356 -7.77 -34.62 -28.87
C THR A 356 -9.20 -34.73 -28.34
N MET A 357 -10.17 -34.21 -29.10
CA MET A 357 -11.59 -34.25 -28.75
C MET A 357 -12.43 -34.71 -29.94
N TYR A 358 -12.83 -35.98 -29.93
CA TYR A 358 -13.67 -36.53 -30.99
C TYR A 358 -15.08 -35.94 -30.99
N PRO A 359 -15.80 -35.93 -32.13
CA PRO A 359 -17.15 -35.38 -32.23
C PRO A 359 -18.15 -35.93 -31.21
N GLU A 360 -18.03 -37.21 -30.85
CA GLU A 360 -18.82 -37.89 -29.83
C GLU A 360 -18.61 -37.35 -28.41
N ASP A 361 -17.47 -36.71 -28.14
CA ASP A 361 -17.10 -36.15 -26.84
C ASP A 361 -17.47 -34.66 -26.73
N ILE A 362 -17.96 -34.04 -27.81
CA ILE A 362 -18.38 -32.64 -27.82
C ILE A 362 -19.55 -32.44 -26.85
N GLY A 363 -19.32 -31.64 -25.80
CA GLY A 363 -20.30 -31.35 -24.74
C GLY A 363 -20.11 -32.15 -23.44
N SER A 364 -19.17 -33.12 -23.41
CA SER A 364 -18.82 -33.89 -22.22
C SER A 364 -17.92 -33.14 -21.21
N ALA A 365 -17.31 -32.03 -21.66
CA ALA A 365 -16.23 -31.34 -20.94
C ALA A 365 -14.99 -32.21 -20.63
N THR A 366 -14.83 -33.35 -21.32
CA THR A 366 -13.69 -34.26 -21.19
C THR A 366 -13.01 -34.46 -22.53
N TYR A 367 -11.68 -34.52 -22.53
CA TYR A 367 -10.88 -34.84 -23.71
C TYR A 367 -10.80 -36.34 -23.93
N SER A 368 -10.75 -36.78 -25.18
CA SER A 368 -10.60 -38.20 -25.54
C SER A 368 -9.18 -38.69 -25.23
N ALA A 369 -8.19 -37.82 -25.48
CA ALA A 369 -6.78 -38.05 -25.16
C ALA A 369 -6.06 -36.73 -24.88
N ILE A 370 -5.06 -36.78 -24.01
CA ILE A 370 -4.10 -35.70 -23.77
C ILE A 370 -2.72 -36.22 -24.15
N TRP A 371 -2.01 -35.52 -25.02
CA TRP A 371 -0.65 -35.90 -25.41
C TRP A 371 0.35 -34.91 -24.88
N LEU A 372 1.48 -35.41 -24.38
CA LEU A 372 2.63 -34.61 -23.98
C LEU A 372 3.79 -34.91 -24.93
N ILE A 373 4.32 -33.87 -25.55
CA ILE A 373 5.40 -33.97 -26.53
C ILE A 373 6.61 -33.19 -26.00
N GLU A 374 7.78 -33.81 -26.05
CA GLU A 374 9.08 -33.16 -25.85
C GLU A 374 9.74 -32.96 -27.21
N ILE A 375 10.05 -31.71 -27.54
CA ILE A 375 10.65 -31.32 -28.82
C ILE A 375 11.97 -30.60 -28.52
N ASP A 376 13.03 -30.94 -29.22
CA ASP A 376 14.29 -30.18 -29.16
C ASP A 376 14.07 -28.75 -29.67
N ALA A 377 14.33 -27.76 -28.82
CA ALA A 377 14.01 -26.36 -29.13
C ALA A 377 14.97 -25.73 -30.16
N LEU A 378 16.11 -26.37 -30.47
CA LEU A 378 17.03 -25.88 -31.50
C LEU A 378 16.71 -26.47 -32.87
N THR A 379 16.36 -27.75 -32.92
CA THR A 379 16.24 -28.52 -34.17
C THR A 379 14.80 -28.78 -34.59
N GLY A 380 13.85 -28.79 -33.65
CA GLY A 380 12.47 -29.20 -33.87
C GLY A 380 12.26 -30.71 -33.92
N GLU A 381 13.27 -31.51 -33.56
CA GLU A 381 13.14 -32.97 -33.50
C GLU A 381 12.27 -33.39 -32.30
N VAL A 382 11.30 -34.28 -32.54
CA VAL A 382 10.50 -34.87 -31.46
C VAL A 382 11.37 -35.86 -30.68
N ARG A 383 11.66 -35.53 -29.43
CA ARG A 383 12.46 -36.36 -28.51
C ARG A 383 11.62 -37.43 -27.82
N GLY A 384 10.33 -37.18 -27.65
CA GLY A 384 9.38 -38.22 -27.27
C GLY A 384 7.94 -37.71 -27.17
N GLN A 385 7.03 -38.67 -27.00
CA GLN A 385 5.59 -38.44 -26.92
C GLN A 385 4.94 -39.44 -25.96
N ARG A 386 4.03 -38.97 -25.09
CA ARG A 386 3.28 -39.81 -24.14
C ARG A 386 1.78 -39.47 -24.19
N GLU A 387 0.94 -40.50 -24.20
CA GLU A 387 -0.53 -40.40 -24.15
C GLU A 387 -1.03 -40.52 -22.71
N TYR A 388 -2.01 -39.71 -22.34
CA TYR A 388 -2.70 -39.74 -21.06
C TYR A 388 -4.21 -39.72 -21.25
N LYS A 389 -4.93 -40.47 -20.41
CA LYS A 389 -6.39 -40.45 -20.39
C LYS A 389 -6.92 -39.29 -19.57
N ALA A 390 -8.01 -38.68 -20.02
CA ALA A 390 -8.69 -37.66 -19.23
C ALA A 390 -9.21 -38.26 -17.91
N GLY A 391 -8.85 -37.64 -16.79
CA GLY A 391 -9.21 -38.09 -15.44
C GLY A 391 -8.03 -38.65 -14.64
N ASP A 392 -6.94 -39.05 -15.30
CA ASP A 392 -5.68 -39.45 -14.64
C ASP A 392 -4.89 -38.18 -14.23
N LYS A 393 -5.44 -37.43 -13.27
CA LYS A 393 -4.91 -36.13 -12.80
C LYS A 393 -3.74 -36.30 -11.83
N GLU A 394 -2.56 -36.60 -12.34
CA GLU A 394 -1.32 -36.07 -11.79
C GLU A 394 -0.43 -35.72 -12.98
N ASN A 395 -0.41 -34.45 -13.40
CA ASN A 395 0.18 -34.13 -14.69
C ASN A 395 1.21 -33.01 -14.61
N LEU A 396 2.06 -33.06 -13.58
CA LEU A 396 3.27 -32.23 -13.46
C LEU A 396 4.14 -32.31 -14.72
N THR A 397 4.15 -33.47 -15.39
CA THR A 397 4.85 -33.71 -16.66
C THR A 397 4.46 -32.81 -17.81
N GLN A 398 3.37 -32.03 -17.69
CA GLN A 398 3.00 -30.99 -18.64
C GLN A 398 3.98 -29.82 -18.64
N TRP A 399 4.56 -29.51 -17.48
CA TRP A 399 5.34 -28.30 -17.26
C TRP A 399 6.79 -28.57 -16.88
N ILE A 400 7.19 -29.83 -16.74
CA ILE A 400 8.57 -30.21 -16.41
C ILE A 400 9.09 -31.29 -17.37
N PRO A 401 10.42 -31.35 -17.61
CA PRO A 401 11.03 -32.45 -18.33
C PRO A 401 10.70 -33.81 -17.69
N TRP A 402 10.56 -34.85 -18.50
CA TRP A 402 10.34 -36.20 -17.96
C TRP A 402 11.51 -36.68 -17.09
N SER A 403 12.73 -36.24 -17.39
CA SER A 403 13.91 -36.50 -16.55
C SER A 403 13.75 -35.94 -15.14
N VAL A 404 13.18 -34.75 -14.96
CA VAL A 404 12.89 -34.17 -13.64
C VAL A 404 11.79 -34.97 -12.95
N TYR A 405 10.72 -35.32 -13.68
CA TYR A 405 9.61 -36.10 -13.12
C TYR A 405 10.05 -37.49 -12.62
N GLU A 406 10.90 -38.16 -13.37
CA GLU A 406 11.42 -39.49 -13.04
C GLU A 406 12.37 -39.49 -11.83
N ASN A 407 12.90 -38.31 -11.48
CA ASN A 407 13.75 -38.09 -10.29
C ASN A 407 13.03 -37.37 -9.15
N LEU A 408 11.68 -37.26 -9.19
CA LEU A 408 10.91 -36.69 -8.10
C LEU A 408 11.24 -37.42 -6.78
N PRO A 409 11.48 -36.70 -5.68
CA PRO A 409 11.71 -37.34 -4.39
C PRO A 409 10.51 -38.23 -4.03
N GLU A 410 10.79 -39.35 -3.35
CA GLU A 410 9.74 -40.06 -2.61
C GLU A 410 9.08 -39.05 -1.66
N ARG A 411 7.74 -39.11 -1.50
CA ARG A 411 6.99 -38.12 -0.71
C ARG A 411 7.74 -37.82 0.59
N PRO A 412 8.14 -36.56 0.86
CA PRO A 412 8.80 -36.25 2.11
C PRO A 412 7.90 -36.62 3.28
N GLU A 413 8.47 -37.21 4.34
CA GLU A 413 7.80 -37.57 5.61
C GLU A 413 7.38 -36.33 6.44
N VAL A 414 7.12 -35.19 5.81
CA VAL A 414 6.76 -33.93 6.45
C VAL A 414 5.61 -33.38 5.63
N LEU A 415 4.34 -33.38 6.06
CA LEU A 415 3.81 -32.71 7.25
C LEU A 415 2.57 -33.46 7.78
N GLU A 416 2.73 -34.24 8.84
CA GLU A 416 1.69 -34.36 9.88
C GLU A 416 2.12 -33.43 11.02
N ASN A 417 1.59 -32.21 11.03
CA ASN A 417 1.33 -31.39 12.22
C ASN A 417 0.41 -30.23 11.85
#